data_AF-A0A914G9U8-F1
#
_entry.id   AF-A0A914G9U8-F1
#
_cell.length_a   1.000
_cell.length_b   1.000
_cell.length_c   1.000
_cell.angle_alpha   90.00
_cell.angle_beta   90.00
_cell.angle_gamma   90.00
#
_symmetry.space_group_name_H-M   'P 1'
#
loop_
_entity.id
_entity.type
_entity.pdbx_description
1 polymer ?
#
loop_
_entity_poly.entity_id
_entity_poly.type
_entity_poly.pdbx_seq_one_letter_code
_entity_poly.pdbx_strand_id
1 'polypeptide(L)'
;MGNNVSKIIEDLPPKIAEDERITVIFGAIKLFFVAKNSMKKHFMTDEEILQMKQSIHDFANYMKANLGFLKTKQKGHLFLFEAPAFVSEFRTASFFSDEPVEAYHPLANEQDKRIKCKDDPKRYSLQLKWGIDHNYFFDNVDCKGFEDS
;
A
#
# COMPACT_ATOMS: atom_id res chain seq x y z
N MET A 1 6.53 1.70 5.56
CA MET A 1 5.86 2.26 6.77
C MET A 1 4.36 1.89 6.87
N GLY A 2 3.94 0.66 6.53
CA GLY A 2 2.52 0.24 6.63
C GLY A 2 2.08 -0.22 8.03
N ASN A 3 3.03 -0.63 8.89
CA ASN A 3 2.74 -1.26 10.19
C ASN A 3 2.20 -0.33 11.27
N ASN A 4 2.27 1.00 11.11
CA ASN A 4 1.82 1.93 12.14
C ASN A 4 0.30 2.19 12.11
N VAL A 5 -0.37 2.00 10.96
CA VAL A 5 -1.82 2.27 10.86
C VAL A 5 -2.64 1.17 11.56
N SER A 6 -2.18 -0.09 11.51
CA SER A 6 -2.82 -1.19 12.24
C SER A 6 -2.66 -1.06 13.76
N LYS A 7 -1.48 -0.61 14.23
CA LYS A 7 -1.19 -0.41 15.65
C LYS A 7 -2.02 0.69 16.30
N ILE A 8 -2.35 1.76 15.57
CA ILE A 8 -3.18 2.87 16.07
C ILE A 8 -4.57 2.38 16.54
N ILE A 9 -5.07 1.26 16.02
CA ILE A 9 -6.38 0.71 16.38
C ILE A 9 -6.27 -0.21 17.61
N GLU A 10 -5.18 -0.97 17.71
CA GLU A 10 -4.92 -1.90 18.80
C GLU A 10 -4.55 -1.17 20.11
N ASP A 11 -3.91 0.00 20.02
CA ASP A 11 -3.41 0.77 21.18
C ASP A 11 -4.42 1.80 21.74
N LEU A 12 -5.67 1.83 21.28
CA LEU A 12 -6.63 2.81 21.80
C LEU A 12 -7.14 2.41 23.20
N PRO A 13 -7.00 3.29 24.21
CA PRO A 13 -7.26 2.92 25.60
C PRO A 13 -8.76 2.68 25.88
N PRO A 14 -9.11 1.71 26.74
CA PRO A 14 -10.51 1.35 27.04
C PRO A 14 -11.32 2.43 27.78
N LYS A 15 -10.67 3.46 28.36
CA LYS A 15 -11.33 4.57 29.11
C LYS A 15 -12.13 5.55 28.24
N ILE A 16 -12.17 5.31 26.94
CA ILE A 16 -12.75 6.17 25.92
C ILE A 16 -14.19 5.73 25.52
N ALA A 17 -14.65 4.59 26.06
CA ALA A 17 -15.92 3.95 25.71
C ALA A 17 -17.20 4.72 26.11
N GLU A 18 -17.10 5.86 26.81
CA GLU A 18 -18.24 6.70 27.20
C GLU A 18 -18.37 8.00 26.37
N ASP A 19 -17.44 8.28 25.45
CA ASP A 19 -17.52 9.45 24.57
C ASP A 19 -18.14 9.06 23.21
N GLU A 20 -19.34 9.59 22.96
CA GLU A 20 -20.10 9.41 21.72
C GLU A 20 -19.26 9.79 20.48
N ARG A 21 -18.42 10.82 20.58
CA ARG A 21 -17.55 11.25 19.47
C ARG A 21 -16.51 10.19 19.14
N ILE A 22 -16.02 9.49 20.15
CA ILE A 22 -15.00 8.48 19.94
C ILE A 22 -15.64 7.20 19.38
N THR A 23 -16.84 6.84 19.86
CA THR A 23 -17.65 5.77 19.24
C THR A 23 -17.88 6.03 17.76
N VAL A 24 -18.17 7.28 17.39
CA VAL A 24 -18.29 7.71 15.99
C VAL A 24 -16.98 7.50 15.21
N ILE A 25 -15.85 7.96 15.76
CA ILE A 25 -14.55 7.81 15.10
C ILE A 25 -14.19 6.34 14.90
N PHE A 26 -14.42 5.48 15.90
CA PHE A 26 -14.17 4.05 15.80
C PHE A 26 -15.08 3.36 14.77
N GLY A 27 -16.36 3.72 14.74
CA GLY A 27 -17.28 3.20 13.72
C GLY A 27 -16.81 3.55 12.32
N ALA A 28 -16.37 4.79 12.11
CA ALA A 28 -15.79 5.23 10.84
C ALA A 28 -14.51 4.46 10.47
N ILE A 29 -13.59 4.27 11.42
CA ILE A 29 -12.37 3.50 11.20
C ILE A 29 -12.71 2.06 10.81
N LYS A 30 -13.60 1.40 11.57
CA LYS A 30 -13.99 0.00 11.31
C LYS A 30 -14.58 -0.15 9.92
N LEU A 31 -15.52 0.71 9.52
CA LEU A 31 -16.14 0.69 8.20
C LEU A 31 -15.12 0.97 7.08
N PHE A 32 -14.19 1.91 7.29
CA PHE A 32 -13.10 2.16 6.37
C PHE A 32 -12.23 0.91 6.15
N PHE A 33 -11.91 0.16 7.21
CA PHE A 33 -11.10 -1.06 7.08
C PHE A 33 -11.83 -2.18 6.33
N VAL A 34 -13.13 -2.35 6.57
CA VAL A 34 -13.95 -3.30 5.81
C VAL A 34 -13.92 -2.94 4.32
N ALA A 35 -14.21 -1.68 3.99
CA ALA A 35 -14.20 -1.19 2.62
C ALA A 35 -12.80 -1.31 1.97
N LYS A 36 -11.73 -0.93 2.67
CA LYS A 36 -10.35 -1.04 2.18
C LYS A 36 -9.95 -2.50 1.92
N ASN A 37 -10.23 -3.40 2.85
CA ASN A 37 -9.81 -4.80 2.72
C ASN A 37 -10.60 -5.53 1.62
N SER A 38 -11.84 -5.14 1.36
CA SER A 38 -12.63 -5.69 0.24
C SER A 38 -11.95 -5.49 -1.12
N MET A 39 -11.14 -4.44 -1.28
CA MET A 39 -10.42 -4.10 -2.52
C MET A 39 -9.03 -4.72 -2.67
N LYS A 40 -8.53 -5.45 -1.66
CA LYS A 40 -7.20 -6.07 -1.72
C LYS A 40 -7.14 -7.34 -2.59
N LYS A 41 -8.29 -7.83 -3.05
CA LYS A 41 -8.35 -9.05 -3.84
C LYS A 41 -7.76 -8.82 -5.23
N HIS A 42 -6.96 -9.79 -5.69
CA HIS A 42 -6.38 -9.77 -7.03
C HIS A 42 -7.44 -9.84 -8.13
N PHE A 43 -8.51 -10.60 -7.92
CA PHE A 43 -9.63 -10.70 -8.84
C PHE A 43 -10.93 -10.82 -8.06
N MET A 44 -11.98 -10.10 -8.48
CA MET A 44 -13.27 -10.02 -7.78
C MET A 44 -14.42 -10.50 -8.68
N THR A 45 -15.23 -11.41 -8.14
CA THR A 45 -16.52 -11.83 -8.69
C THR A 45 -17.55 -10.70 -8.63
N ASP A 46 -18.64 -10.80 -9.39
CA ASP A 46 -19.74 -9.81 -9.36
C ASP A 46 -20.29 -9.59 -7.93
N GLU A 47 -20.45 -10.67 -7.17
CA GLU A 47 -20.91 -10.65 -5.77
C GLU A 47 -19.95 -9.86 -4.88
N GLU A 48 -18.64 -10.09 -5.02
CA GLU A 48 -17.61 -9.39 -4.23
C GLU A 48 -17.50 -7.91 -4.60
N ILE A 49 -17.68 -7.57 -5.89
CA ILE A 49 -17.74 -6.17 -6.34
C ILE A 49 -18.97 -5.48 -5.75
N LEU A 50 -20.12 -6.16 -5.73
CA LEU A 50 -21.33 -5.64 -5.09
C LEU A 50 -21.10 -5.37 -3.60
N GLN A 51 -20.52 -6.32 -2.86
CA GLN A 51 -20.19 -6.19 -1.45
C GLN A 51 -19.17 -5.08 -1.17
N MET A 52 -18.17 -4.91 -2.04
CA MET A 52 -17.21 -3.81 -1.95
C MET A 52 -17.88 -2.45 -2.14
N LYS A 53 -18.74 -2.29 -3.16
CA LYS A 53 -19.51 -1.06 -3.39
C LYS A 53 -20.38 -0.73 -2.18
N GLN A 54 -21.06 -1.75 -1.63
CA GLN A 54 -21.87 -1.61 -0.43
C GLN A 54 -21.02 -1.10 0.75
N SER A 55 -19.86 -1.71 0.98
CA SER A 55 -18.95 -1.33 2.07
C SER A 55 -18.44 0.11 1.96
N ILE A 56 -18.10 0.56 0.75
CA ILE A 56 -17.68 1.95 0.46
C ILE A 56 -18.86 2.91 0.71
N HIS A 57 -20.07 2.53 0.28
CA HIS A 57 -21.27 3.32 0.47
C HIS A 57 -21.65 3.45 1.96
N ASP A 58 -21.57 2.36 2.72
CA ASP A 58 -21.87 2.34 4.16
C ASP A 58 -20.88 3.23 4.93
N PHE A 59 -19.58 3.17 4.59
CA PHE A 59 -18.59 4.07 5.16
C PHE A 59 -18.90 5.55 4.82
N ALA A 60 -19.22 5.86 3.56
CA ALA A 60 -19.52 7.22 3.14
C ALA A 60 -20.77 7.79 3.85
N ASN A 61 -21.82 6.98 3.95
CA ASN A 61 -23.05 7.36 4.64
C ASN A 61 -22.82 7.56 6.13
N TYR A 62 -22.07 6.68 6.77
CA TYR A 62 -21.72 6.80 8.18
C TYR A 62 -20.95 8.09 8.47
N MET A 63 -19.95 8.41 7.63
CA MET A 63 -19.19 9.65 7.74
C MET A 63 -20.08 10.88 7.55
N LYS A 64 -20.98 10.86 6.54
CA LYS A 64 -21.91 11.97 6.28
C LYS A 64 -22.89 12.17 7.44
N ALA A 65 -23.45 11.10 7.98
CA ALA A 65 -24.44 11.14 9.05
C ALA A 65 -23.87 11.67 10.37
N ASN A 66 -22.62 11.29 10.71
CA ASN A 66 -22.05 11.60 12.03
C ASN A 66 -21.09 12.80 12.04
N LEU A 67 -20.48 13.16 10.90
CA LEU A 67 -19.52 14.26 10.81
C LEU A 67 -20.04 15.46 9.99
N GLY A 68 -21.23 15.35 9.39
CA GLY A 68 -21.91 16.43 8.67
C GLY A 68 -21.27 16.85 7.34
N PHE A 69 -20.02 16.48 7.07
CA PHE A 69 -19.35 16.69 5.80
C PHE A 69 -18.22 15.67 5.58
N LEU A 70 -17.98 15.34 4.31
CA LEU A 70 -16.91 14.45 3.89
C LEU A 70 -15.83 15.28 3.19
N LYS A 71 -14.96 15.94 3.96
CA LYS A 71 -13.77 16.60 3.37
C LYS A 71 -12.75 15.53 3.05
N THR A 72 -12.77 15.11 1.80
CA THR A 72 -11.86 14.09 1.29
C THR A 72 -10.58 14.75 0.81
N LYS A 73 -9.43 14.20 1.21
CA LYS A 73 -8.16 14.44 0.50
C LYS A 73 -8.18 13.67 -0.82
N GLN A 74 -7.30 14.01 -1.76
CA GLN A 74 -7.25 13.39 -3.10
C GLN A 74 -7.36 11.86 -3.10
N LYS A 75 -6.60 11.15 -2.26
CA LYS A 75 -6.68 9.68 -2.13
C LYS A 75 -8.02 9.17 -1.59
N GLY A 76 -8.67 9.92 -0.70
CA GLY A 76 -10.01 9.59 -0.20
C GLY A 76 -11.09 9.81 -1.25
N HIS A 77 -10.93 10.80 -2.13
CA HIS A 77 -11.84 11.00 -3.26
C HIS A 77 -11.73 9.83 -4.26
N LEU A 78 -10.51 9.47 -4.64
CA LEU A 78 -10.27 8.30 -5.51
C LEU A 78 -10.89 7.02 -4.93
N PHE A 79 -10.72 6.80 -3.62
CA PHE A 79 -11.30 5.64 -2.93
C PHE A 79 -12.84 5.61 -2.97
N LEU A 80 -13.49 6.75 -2.69
CA LEU A 80 -14.94 6.79 -2.53
C LEU A 80 -15.71 6.84 -3.85
N PHE A 81 -15.13 7.47 -4.87
CA PHE A 81 -15.85 7.80 -6.11
C PHE A 81 -15.31 7.05 -7.33
N GLU A 82 -13.98 6.90 -7.45
CA GLU A 82 -13.36 6.32 -8.65
C GLU A 82 -13.13 4.80 -8.53
N ALA A 83 -12.70 4.33 -7.36
CA ALA A 83 -12.41 2.91 -7.15
C ALA A 83 -13.59 1.97 -7.45
N PRO A 84 -14.86 2.30 -7.11
CA PRO A 84 -16.00 1.46 -7.48
C PRO A 84 -16.17 1.26 -8.99
N ALA A 85 -15.99 2.31 -9.79
CA ALA A 85 -16.09 2.23 -11.24
C ALA A 85 -14.92 1.42 -11.81
N PHE A 86 -13.71 1.74 -11.35
CA PHE A 86 -12.49 1.05 -11.75
C PHE A 86 -12.54 -0.46 -11.50
N VAL A 87 -12.92 -0.89 -10.30
CA VAL A 87 -13.01 -2.33 -9.96
C VAL A 87 -14.11 -3.02 -10.77
N SER A 88 -15.19 -2.31 -11.12
CA SER A 88 -16.24 -2.89 -11.96
C SER A 88 -15.75 -3.24 -13.36
N GLU A 89 -14.87 -2.41 -13.91
CA GLU A 89 -14.29 -2.58 -15.25
C GLU A 89 -13.17 -3.61 -15.24
N PHE A 90 -12.20 -3.46 -14.33
CA PHE A 90 -10.97 -4.26 -14.32
C PHE A 90 -11.02 -5.48 -13.38
N ARG A 91 -12.12 -5.65 -12.62
CA ARG A 91 -12.30 -6.72 -11.63
C ARG A 91 -11.28 -6.73 -10.50
N THR A 92 -10.52 -5.65 -10.33
CA THR A 92 -9.40 -5.56 -9.39
C THR A 92 -9.01 -4.12 -9.09
N ALA A 93 -8.57 -3.86 -7.86
CA ALA A 93 -7.85 -2.64 -7.50
C ALA A 93 -6.39 -2.94 -7.12
N SER A 94 -6.01 -4.21 -6.96
CA SER A 94 -4.72 -4.57 -6.37
C SER A 94 -3.57 -4.59 -7.39
N PHE A 95 -3.85 -4.80 -8.68
CA PHE A 95 -2.82 -4.85 -9.73
C PHE A 95 -2.15 -3.50 -9.98
N PHE A 96 -2.77 -2.40 -9.55
CA PHE A 96 -2.24 -1.04 -9.66
C PHE A 96 -1.72 -0.51 -8.31
N SER A 97 -1.56 -1.41 -7.33
CA SER A 97 -0.92 -1.11 -6.05
C SER A 97 0.59 -0.99 -6.25
N ASP A 98 1.19 0.07 -5.69
CA ASP A 98 2.65 0.20 -5.62
C ASP A 98 3.28 -0.78 -4.60
N GLU A 99 2.48 -1.52 -3.82
CA GLU A 99 2.97 -2.44 -2.78
C GLU A 99 4.04 -3.44 -3.25
N PRO A 100 3.97 -4.06 -4.44
CA PRO A 100 5.05 -4.91 -4.93
C PRO A 100 6.35 -4.14 -5.10
N VAL A 101 6.29 -2.94 -5.71
CA VAL A 101 7.47 -2.07 -5.94
C VAL A 101 8.04 -1.58 -4.60
N GLU A 102 7.17 -1.12 -3.69
CA GLU A 102 7.52 -0.72 -2.32
C GLU A 102 8.12 -1.87 -1.49
N ALA A 103 7.71 -3.12 -1.74
CA ALA A 103 8.34 -4.29 -1.12
C ALA A 103 9.74 -4.60 -1.68
N TYR A 104 10.03 -4.21 -2.92
CA TYR A 104 11.36 -4.31 -3.51
C TYR A 104 12.33 -3.22 -3.00
N HIS A 105 11.86 -2.07 -2.53
CA HIS A 105 12.74 -0.99 -2.05
C HIS A 105 13.67 -1.41 -0.89
N PRO A 106 13.21 -2.10 0.18
CA PRO A 106 14.09 -2.63 1.21
C PRO A 106 15.11 -3.64 0.67
N LEU A 107 14.70 -4.51 -0.27
CA LEU A 107 15.59 -5.48 -0.91
C LEU A 107 16.66 -4.79 -1.74
N ALA A 108 16.30 -3.76 -2.51
CA ALA A 108 17.23 -2.94 -3.27
C ALA A 108 18.21 -2.17 -2.37
N ASN A 109 17.75 -1.67 -1.23
CA ASN A 109 18.61 -0.97 -0.26
C ASN A 109 19.56 -1.94 0.48
N GLU A 110 19.12 -3.16 0.81
CA GLU A 110 20.01 -4.20 1.34
C GLU A 110 21.01 -4.67 0.29
N GLN A 111 20.59 -4.74 -0.97
CA GLN A 111 21.43 -5.07 -2.11
C GLN A 111 22.51 -4.00 -2.35
N ASP A 112 22.16 -2.72 -2.31
CA ASP A 112 23.13 -1.62 -2.43
C ASP A 112 24.23 -1.75 -1.36
N LYS A 113 23.89 -2.12 -0.12
CA LYS A 113 24.91 -2.36 0.93
C LYS A 113 25.88 -3.50 0.62
N ARG A 114 25.50 -4.45 -0.25
CA ARG A 114 26.35 -5.60 -0.67
C ARG A 114 27.17 -5.30 -1.92
N ILE A 115 26.93 -4.17 -2.58
CA ILE A 115 27.74 -3.73 -3.72
C ILE A 115 29.14 -3.37 -3.22
N LYS A 116 30.14 -4.10 -3.74
CA LYS A 116 31.53 -3.98 -3.29
C LYS A 116 32.28 -2.82 -3.94
N CYS A 117 31.79 -2.29 -5.07
CA CYS A 117 32.54 -1.34 -5.90
C CYS A 117 32.14 0.12 -5.70
N LYS A 118 31.53 0.48 -4.57
CA LYS A 118 31.01 1.83 -4.30
C LYS A 118 32.05 2.94 -4.44
N ASP A 119 33.30 2.63 -4.16
CA ASP A 119 34.41 3.59 -4.18
C ASP A 119 34.99 3.82 -5.59
N ASP A 120 34.57 3.04 -6.60
CA ASP A 120 34.92 3.22 -8.00
C ASP A 120 33.64 3.46 -8.83
N PRO A 121 33.32 4.71 -9.21
CA PRO A 121 32.08 5.06 -9.92
C PRO A 121 31.87 4.28 -11.22
N LYS A 122 32.94 3.93 -11.95
CA LYS A 122 32.82 3.16 -13.19
C LYS A 122 32.42 1.73 -12.90
N ARG A 123 33.13 1.05 -12.00
CA ARG A 123 32.85 -0.34 -11.62
C ARG A 123 31.51 -0.46 -10.88
N TYR A 124 31.14 0.53 -10.08
CA TYR A 124 29.82 0.64 -9.46
C TYR A 124 28.70 0.65 -10.50
N SER A 125 28.84 1.48 -11.55
CA SER A 125 27.83 1.57 -12.61
C SER A 125 27.68 0.27 -13.42
N LEU A 126 28.79 -0.44 -13.69
CA LEU A 126 28.78 -1.73 -14.38
C LEU A 126 28.15 -2.82 -13.51
N GLN A 127 28.46 -2.84 -12.22
CA GLN A 127 27.87 -3.79 -11.28
C GLN A 127 26.36 -3.57 -11.15
N LEU A 128 25.90 -2.31 -11.02
CA LEU A 128 24.47 -1.98 -11.02
C LEU A 128 23.77 -2.44 -12.30
N LYS A 129 24.35 -2.15 -13.47
CA LYS A 129 23.82 -2.58 -14.76
C LYS A 129 23.68 -4.10 -14.83
N TRP A 130 24.72 -4.84 -14.43
CA TRP A 130 24.69 -6.29 -14.41
C TRP A 130 23.59 -6.85 -13.48
N GLY A 131 23.39 -6.24 -12.31
CA GLY A 131 22.32 -6.61 -11.38
C GLY A 131 20.91 -6.37 -11.94
N ILE A 132 20.71 -5.25 -12.66
CA ILE A 132 19.45 -4.95 -13.36
C ILE A 132 19.21 -5.95 -14.50
N ASP A 133 20.22 -6.21 -15.33
CA ASP A 133 20.11 -7.07 -16.52
C ASP A 133 19.81 -8.53 -16.17
N HIS A 134 20.22 -9.00 -14.98
CA HIS A 134 20.10 -10.41 -14.61
C HIS A 134 19.10 -10.66 -13.46
N ASN A 135 18.45 -9.65 -12.89
CA ASN A 135 17.54 -9.79 -11.75
C ASN A 135 18.16 -10.55 -10.54
N TYR A 136 19.50 -10.50 -10.37
CA TYR A 136 20.21 -11.24 -9.31
C TYR A 136 20.47 -10.39 -8.06
N PHE A 137 20.42 -11.06 -6.90
CA PHE A 137 20.97 -10.55 -5.64
C PHE A 137 22.50 -10.47 -5.77
N PHE A 138 23.12 -9.35 -5.36
CA PHE A 138 24.58 -9.11 -5.40
C PHE A 138 25.40 -9.97 -4.41
N ASP A 139 24.98 -11.20 -4.14
CA ASP A 139 25.74 -12.10 -3.28
C ASP A 139 26.93 -12.64 -4.08
N ASN A 140 28.10 -12.03 -3.82
CA ASN A 140 29.45 -12.49 -4.17
C ASN A 140 30.10 -11.99 -5.47
N VAL A 141 29.63 -10.91 -6.11
CA VAL A 141 30.36 -10.34 -7.26
C VAL A 141 31.49 -9.41 -6.79
N ASP A 142 32.73 -9.85 -6.98
CA ASP A 142 33.95 -9.07 -6.69
C ASP A 142 34.20 -7.99 -7.76
N CYS A 143 34.78 -6.86 -7.36
CA CYS A 143 35.05 -5.71 -8.24
C CYS A 143 36.06 -5.98 -9.35
N LYS A 144 36.74 -7.12 -9.28
CA LYS A 144 37.70 -7.58 -10.29
C LYS A 144 37.01 -8.17 -11.52
N GLY A 145 35.72 -8.49 -11.46
CA GLY A 145 34.95 -9.05 -12.59
C GLY A 145 34.41 -8.01 -13.57
N PHE A 146 34.58 -6.71 -13.29
CA PHE A 146 34.04 -5.60 -14.08
C PHE A 146 35.16 -4.74 -14.66
N GLU A 147 36.09 -5.37 -15.38
CA GLU A 147 37.11 -4.67 -16.14
C GLU A 147 36.64 -4.45 -17.58
N ASP A 148 36.97 -3.28 -18.12
CA ASP A 148 36.44 -2.74 -19.39
C ASP A 148 36.51 -3.80 -20.51
N SER A 149 35.33 -4.15 -21.03
CA SER A 149 35.16 -4.97 -22.25
C SER A 149 35.29 -4.09 -23.49
#